data_AF-A0A968VFN9-F1
#
_entry.id   AF-A0A968VFN9-F1
#
_cell.length_a   1.000
_cell.length_b   1.000
_cell.length_c   1.000
_cell.angle_alpha   90.00
_cell.angle_beta   90.00
_cell.angle_gamma   90.00
#
_symmetry.space_group_name_H-M   'P 1'
#
loop_
_entity.id
_entity.type
_entity.pdbx_description
1 polymer ?
#
loop_
_entity_poly.entity_id
_entity_poly.type
_entity_poly.pdbx_seq_one_letter_code
_entity_poly.pdbx_strand_id
1 'polypeptide(L)'
;PMVTRVGEQFAARNSYTMMVNAGITEGIAWSDEEYIQWGIKLGTDKALRQDIACRLKASRQTAPLWNGKKFTKQMEEAYQQMWQLYLEKE
;
A
#
# COMPACT_ATOMS: atom_id res chain seq x y z
N PRO A 1 9.08 -9.02 0.10
CA PRO A 1 7.69 -9.53 0.15
C PRO A 1 7.24 -9.62 1.60
N MET A 2 5.98 -9.34 1.91
CA MET A 2 5.42 -9.39 3.27
C MET A 2 4.01 -9.96 3.23
N VAL A 3 3.55 -10.51 4.35
CA VAL A 3 2.15 -10.92 4.53
C VAL A 3 1.47 -9.93 5.45
N THR A 4 0.23 -9.54 5.16
CA THR A 4 -0.57 -8.64 5.99
C THR A 4 -2.03 -9.07 6.01
N ARG A 5 -2.66 -9.02 7.19
CA ARG A 5 -4.09 -9.22 7.37
C ARG A 5 -4.79 -7.87 7.35
N VAL A 6 -5.73 -7.70 6.43
CA VAL A 6 -6.50 -6.44 6.32
C VAL A 6 -7.51 -6.34 7.46
N GLY A 7 -7.32 -5.41 8.38
CA GLY A 7 -8.30 -5.09 9.41
C GLY A 7 -9.24 -3.94 9.04
N GLU A 8 -10.13 -3.59 9.96
CA GLU A 8 -11.09 -2.50 9.78
C GLU A 8 -10.53 -1.15 10.27
N GLN A 9 -9.80 -1.18 11.39
CA GLN A 9 -9.22 0.01 12.00
C GLN A 9 -8.11 0.61 11.13
N PHE A 10 -7.97 1.93 11.18
CA PHE A 10 -6.93 2.65 10.42
C PHE A 10 -5.53 2.03 10.58
N ALA A 11 -5.11 1.78 11.84
CA ALA A 11 -3.80 1.19 12.12
C ALA A 11 -3.64 -0.22 11.51
N ALA A 12 -4.72 -0.99 11.43
CA ALA A 12 -4.74 -2.34 10.86
C ALA A 12 -4.77 -2.37 9.32
N ARG A 13 -4.78 -1.20 8.66
CA ARG A 13 -4.79 -1.06 7.20
C ARG A 13 -3.52 -0.45 6.62
N ASN A 14 -2.57 -0.06 7.46
CA ASN A 14 -1.38 0.67 7.00
C ASN A 14 -0.56 -0.15 5.99
N SER A 15 -0.22 -1.39 6.34
CA SER A 15 0.52 -2.31 5.48
C SER A 15 -0.22 -2.61 4.17
N TYR A 16 -1.55 -2.79 4.22
CA TYR A 16 -2.38 -2.94 3.02
C TYR A 16 -2.21 -1.75 2.07
N THR A 17 -2.38 -0.53 2.57
CA THR A 17 -2.26 0.69 1.77
C THR A 17 -0.86 0.85 1.18
N MET A 18 0.20 0.53 1.94
CA MET A 18 1.57 0.56 1.44
C MET A 18 1.77 -0.44 0.29
N MET A 19 1.31 -1.68 0.44
CA MET A 19 1.48 -2.72 -0.60
C MET A 19 0.75 -2.35 -1.90
N VAL A 20 -0.51 -1.89 -1.81
CA VAL A 20 -1.28 -1.45 -2.98
C VAL A 20 -0.59 -0.27 -3.67
N ASN A 21 -0.13 0.72 -2.91
CA ASN A 21 0.59 1.87 -3.48
C ASN A 21 2.00 1.53 -3.99
N ALA A 22 2.56 0.38 -3.60
CA ALA A 22 3.78 -0.18 -4.18
C ALA A 22 3.52 -1.07 -5.42
N GLY A 23 2.26 -1.27 -5.81
CA GLY A 23 1.85 -2.08 -6.96
C GLY A 23 1.86 -3.59 -6.72
N ILE A 24 1.75 -4.03 -5.46
CA ILE A 24 1.82 -5.44 -5.07
C ILE A 24 0.57 -5.81 -4.28
N THR A 25 -0.04 -6.94 -4.63
CA THR A 25 -1.22 -7.48 -3.94
C THR A 25 -0.95 -8.85 -3.32
N GLU A 26 0.13 -9.51 -3.74
CA GLU A 26 0.58 -10.79 -3.19
C GLU A 26 0.98 -10.65 -1.72
N GLY A 27 0.38 -11.45 -0.85
CA GLY A 27 0.56 -11.39 0.60
C GLY A 27 -0.52 -10.58 1.34
N ILE A 28 -1.47 -9.95 0.65
CA ILE A 28 -2.65 -9.34 1.28
C ILE A 28 -3.70 -10.41 1.55
N ALA A 29 -4.12 -10.52 2.81
CA ALA A 29 -5.10 -11.50 3.28
C ALA A 29 -6.36 -10.85 3.87
N TRP A 30 -7.53 -11.36 3.49
CA TRP A 30 -8.86 -10.93 3.94
C TRP A 30 -9.52 -11.89 4.94
N SER A 31 -8.87 -13.02 5.21
CA SER A 31 -9.19 -13.92 6.33
C SER A 31 -7.91 -14.40 7.03
N ASP A 32 -8.06 -15.02 8.19
CA ASP A 32 -6.93 -15.60 8.93
C ASP A 32 -6.38 -16.83 8.19
N GLU A 33 -7.27 -17.59 7.54
CA GLU A 33 -6.92 -18.71 6.68
C GLU A 33 -6.07 -18.24 5.49
N GLU A 34 -6.47 -17.16 4.81
CA GLU A 34 -5.68 -16.57 3.72
C GLU A 34 -4.32 -16.07 4.20
N TYR A 35 -4.25 -15.51 5.41
CA TYR A 35 -2.99 -15.04 5.99
C TYR A 35 -2.02 -16.21 6.19
N ILE A 36 -2.50 -17.31 6.74
CA ILE A 36 -1.71 -18.54 6.92
C ILE A 36 -1.30 -19.11 5.56
N GLN A 37 -2.21 -19.18 4.59
CA GLN A 37 -1.92 -19.68 3.24
C GLN A 37 -0.85 -18.84 2.54
N TRP A 38 -0.91 -17.51 2.64
CA TRP A 38 0.13 -16.62 2.13
C TRP A 38 1.45 -16.82 2.85
N GLY A 39 1.43 -17.00 4.17
CA GLY A 39 2.62 -17.34 4.97
C GLY A 39 3.30 -18.61 4.49
N ILE A 40 2.53 -19.68 4.27
CA ILE A 40 3.04 -20.96 3.75
C ILE A 40 3.56 -20.77 2.32
N LYS A 41 2.76 -20.18 1.42
CA LYS A 41 3.11 -20.00 0.01
C LYS A 41 4.38 -19.17 -0.15
N LEU A 42 4.47 -18.04 0.54
CA LEU A 42 5.69 -17.23 0.55
C LEU A 42 6.81 -17.90 1.33
N GLY A 43 6.58 -18.85 2.22
CA GLY A 43 7.63 -19.63 2.89
C GLY A 43 8.24 -20.72 2.01
N THR A 44 7.42 -21.38 1.19
CA THR A 44 7.82 -22.56 0.41
C THR A 44 8.20 -22.23 -1.04
N ASP A 45 7.58 -21.22 -1.66
CA ASP A 45 7.82 -20.87 -3.05
C ASP A 45 8.91 -19.78 -3.19
N LYS A 46 10.14 -20.22 -3.46
CA LYS A 46 11.29 -19.33 -3.67
C LYS A 46 11.16 -18.48 -4.93
N ALA A 47 10.62 -19.02 -6.02
CA ALA A 47 10.51 -18.32 -7.29
C ALA A 47 9.53 -17.15 -7.18
N LEU A 48 8.37 -17.40 -6.55
CA LEU A 48 7.39 -16.36 -6.24
C LEU A 48 7.99 -15.24 -5.37
N ARG A 49 8.73 -15.60 -4.30
CA ARG A 49 9.39 -14.60 -3.45
C ARG A 49 10.35 -13.72 -4.25
N GLN A 50 11.11 -14.32 -5.16
CA GLN A 50 12.09 -13.61 -5.99
C GLN A 50 11.41 -12.68 -6.99
N ASP A 51 10.33 -13.14 -7.65
CA ASP A 51 9.52 -12.30 -8.54
C ASP A 51 8.97 -11.06 -7.81
N ILE A 52 8.31 -11.27 -6.67
CA ILE A 52 7.73 -10.16 -5.89
C ILE A 52 8.83 -9.20 -5.42
N ALA A 53 9.98 -9.72 -4.98
CA ALA A 53 11.11 -8.87 -4.58
C ALA A 53 11.67 -8.03 -5.75
N CYS A 54 11.75 -8.61 -6.95
CA CYS A 54 12.17 -7.91 -8.16
C CYS A 54 11.18 -6.78 -8.51
N ARG A 55 9.88 -7.08 -8.52
CA ARG A 55 8.81 -6.10 -8.77
C ARG A 55 8.80 -4.98 -7.73
N LEU A 56 8.95 -5.28 -6.44
CA LEU A 56 9.10 -4.28 -5.38
C LEU A 56 10.30 -3.37 -5.57
N LYS A 57 11.44 -3.92 -6.04
CA LYS A 57 12.64 -3.13 -6.32
C LYS A 57 12.42 -2.20 -7.50
N ALA A 58 11.81 -2.68 -8.58
CA ALA A 58 11.46 -1.90 -9.75
C ALA A 58 10.44 -0.79 -9.41
N SER A 59 9.46 -1.10 -8.54
CA SER A 59 8.39 -0.17 -8.19
C SER A 59 8.90 1.09 -7.49
N ARG A 60 10.09 1.08 -6.89
CA ARG A 60 10.73 2.28 -6.30
C ARG A 60 10.85 3.46 -7.25
N GLN A 61 10.91 3.21 -8.56
CA GLN A 61 11.03 4.26 -9.57
C GLN A 61 9.69 4.70 -10.16
N THR A 62 8.65 3.87 -10.05
CA THR A 62 7.40 4.05 -10.82
C THR A 62 6.15 4.17 -9.95
N ALA A 63 6.15 3.56 -8.77
CA ALA A 63 4.97 3.48 -7.92
C ALA A 63 4.77 4.76 -7.10
N PRO A 64 3.50 5.18 -6.89
CA PRO A 64 3.17 6.42 -6.21
C PRO A 64 3.69 6.48 -4.77
N LEU A 65 3.81 5.32 -4.09
CA LEU A 65 4.33 5.24 -2.72
C LEU A 65 5.68 5.96 -2.53
N TRP A 66 6.52 5.99 -3.57
CA TRP A 66 7.87 6.51 -3.51
C TRP A 66 8.00 7.93 -4.08
N ASN A 67 6.92 8.49 -4.61
CA ASN A 67 6.92 9.81 -5.23
C ASN A 67 6.53 10.90 -4.24
N GLY A 68 7.49 11.32 -3.41
CA GLY A 68 7.29 12.35 -2.40
C GLY A 68 6.81 13.69 -2.99
N LYS A 69 7.32 14.10 -4.16
CA LYS A 69 6.90 15.35 -4.81
C LYS A 69 5.42 15.32 -5.19
N LYS A 70 4.95 14.21 -5.76
CA LYS A 70 3.52 14.03 -6.09
C LYS A 70 2.66 14.01 -4.82
N PHE A 71 3.10 13.30 -3.79
CA PHE A 71 2.40 13.27 -2.50
C PHE A 71 2.24 14.67 -1.90
N THR A 72 3.31 15.46 -1.83
CA THR A 72 3.26 16.84 -1.32
C THR A 72 2.28 17.69 -2.12
N LYS A 73 2.33 17.61 -3.46
CA LYS A 73 1.40 18.37 -4.31
C LYS A 73 -0.06 18.00 -4.03
N GLN A 74 -0.37 16.71 -3.88
CA GLN A 74 -1.73 16.24 -3.57
C GLN A 74 -2.19 16.71 -2.17
N MET A 75 -1.27 16.77 -1.20
CA MET A 75 -1.56 17.33 0.13
C MET A 75 -1.84 18.84 0.05
N GLU A 76 -1.05 19.59 -0.71
CA GLU A 76 -1.26 21.03 -0.93
C GLU A 76 -2.61 21.30 -1.62
N GLU A 77 -2.96 20.52 -2.64
CA GLU A 77 -4.28 20.56 -3.31
C GLU A 77 -5.42 20.31 -2.30
N ALA A 78 -5.27 19.32 -1.41
CA ALA A 78 -6.26 19.05 -0.37
C ALA A 78 -6.39 20.22 0.63
N TYR A 79 -5.29 20.86 1.02
CA TYR A 79 -5.33 22.04 1.89
C TYR A 79 -6.02 23.23 1.21
N GLN A 80 -5.75 23.49 -0.07
CA GLN A 80 -6.43 24.54 -0.83
C GLN A 80 -7.94 24.28 -0.93
N GLN A 81 -8.35 23.03 -1.15
CA GLN A 81 -9.77 22.66 -1.16
C GLN A 81 -10.44 22.90 0.19
N MET A 82 -9.79 22.51 1.30
CA MET A 82 -10.30 22.77 2.65
C MET A 82 -10.47 24.27 2.91
N TRP A 83 -9.52 25.09 2.44
CA TRP A 83 -9.60 26.55 2.58
C TRP A 83 -10.74 27.16 1.76
N GLN A 84 -10.90 26.74 0.51
CA GLN A 84 -11.98 27.21 -0.35
C GLN A 84 -13.36 26.87 0.26
N LEU A 85 -13.53 25.65 0.77
CA LEU A 85 -14.76 25.22 1.45
C LEU A 85 -15.06 26.01 2.73
N TYR A 86 -14.03 26.53 3.41
CA TYR A 86 -14.21 27.39 4.57
C TYR A 86 -14.73 28.77 4.13
N LEU A 87 -14.11 29.38 3.11
CA LEU A 87 -14.53 30.68 2.58
C LEU A 87 -15.93 30.68 1.98
N GLU A 88 -16.37 29.57 1.38
CA GLU A 88 -17.72 29.43 0.80
C GLU A 88 -18.83 29.27 1.85
N LYS A 89 -18.48 29.00 3.11
CA LYS A 89 -19.44 28.85 4.21
C LYS A 89 -19.67 30.13 5.02
N GLU A 90 -18.84 31.16 4.82
CA GLU A 90 -19.03 32.52 5.34
C GLU A 90 -19.76 33.40 4.31
#